data_AF-A0A5E4R9G8-F1
#
_entry.id   AF-A0A5E4R9G8-F1
#
_cell.length_a   1.000
_cell.length_b   1.000
_cell.length_c   1.000
_cell.angle_alpha   90.00
_cell.angle_beta   90.00
_cell.angle_gamma   90.00
#
_symmetry.space_group_name_H-M   'P 1'
#
loop_
_entity.id
_entity.type
_entity.pdbx_description
1 polymer ?
#
loop_
_entity_poly.entity_id
_entity_poly.type
_entity_poly.pdbx_seq_one_letter_code
_entity_poly.pdbx_strand_id
1 'polypeptide(L)'
;MHGVRRADYACYRQARRAGLKGTFRAFLTTRIQNLDSTVRYADRHLPVINTQGEVLFKAFSDMFDGNGGLMAGPPKIYSFSGKNIMADNNWPQKLIWHGSHASGERALDAFCEEWQNGEPLSRGMASSLFTHRLLSQERYTCNNHFAVLCVEATAHLNVRRKRESSRYN
;
A
#
# COMPACT_ATOMS: atom_id res chain seq x y z
N MET A 1 -9.39 5.68 11.32
CA MET A 1 -9.75 4.61 10.35
C MET A 1 -10.76 3.61 10.92
N HIS A 2 -10.92 3.50 12.25
CA HIS A 2 -11.78 2.50 12.92
C HIS A 2 -11.33 1.06 12.61
N GLY A 3 -10.02 0.86 12.61
CA GLY A 3 -9.38 -0.43 12.39
C GLY A 3 -9.07 -0.77 10.93
N VAL A 4 -8.14 -1.70 10.76
CA VAL A 4 -7.71 -2.18 9.42
C VAL A 4 -8.84 -2.80 8.61
N ARG A 5 -9.81 -3.48 9.24
CA ARG A 5 -10.95 -4.10 8.52
C ARG A 5 -11.76 -3.07 7.73
N ARG A 6 -11.94 -1.87 8.28
CA ARG A 6 -12.65 -0.78 7.59
C ARG A 6 -11.79 -0.17 6.48
N ALA A 7 -10.47 -0.12 6.66
CA ALA A 7 -9.54 0.28 5.61
C ALA A 7 -9.54 -0.72 4.44
N ASP A 8 -9.46 -2.03 4.73
CA ASP A 8 -9.60 -3.11 3.75
C ASP A 8 -10.93 -3.01 2.99
N TYR A 9 -12.04 -2.80 3.70
CA TYR A 9 -13.35 -2.61 3.06
C TYR A 9 -13.40 -1.35 2.18
N ALA A 10 -12.74 -0.25 2.60
CA ALA A 10 -12.65 0.96 1.80
C ALA A 10 -11.84 0.74 0.53
N CYS A 11 -10.73 0.00 0.59
CA CYS A 11 -9.93 -0.42 -0.57
C CYS A 11 -10.77 -1.25 -1.54
N TYR A 12 -11.41 -2.31 -1.05
CA TYR A 12 -12.32 -3.16 -1.83
C TYR A 12 -13.40 -2.33 -2.55
N ARG A 13 -14.16 -1.53 -1.80
CA ARG A 13 -15.29 -0.77 -2.35
C ARG A 13 -14.84 0.25 -3.40
N GLN A 14 -13.74 0.97 -3.16
CA GLN A 14 -13.26 1.99 -4.09
C GLN A 14 -12.65 1.37 -5.35
N ALA A 15 -11.89 0.28 -5.22
CA ALA A 15 -11.38 -0.47 -6.37
C ALA A 15 -12.51 -0.96 -7.28
N ARG A 16 -13.58 -1.51 -6.70
CA ARG A 16 -14.76 -1.96 -7.46
C ARG A 16 -15.48 -0.83 -8.19
N ARG A 17 -15.61 0.35 -7.56
CA ARG A 17 -16.17 1.55 -8.21
C ARG A 17 -15.31 2.04 -9.37
N ALA A 18 -14.00 1.84 -9.29
CA ALA A 18 -13.06 2.13 -10.37
C ALA A 18 -12.98 1.02 -11.44
N GLY A 19 -13.82 -0.02 -11.35
CA GLY A 19 -13.85 -1.13 -12.32
C GLY A 19 -12.71 -2.16 -12.15
N LEU A 20 -11.90 -2.05 -11.11
CA LEU A 20 -10.81 -3.00 -10.83
C LEU A 20 -11.38 -4.29 -10.21
N LYS A 21 -10.95 -5.44 -10.74
CA LYS A 21 -11.47 -6.76 -10.37
C LYS A 21 -10.63 -7.51 -9.33
N GLY A 22 -9.41 -7.05 -9.07
CA GLY A 22 -8.50 -7.63 -8.10
C GLY A 22 -8.98 -7.54 -6.65
N THR A 23 -8.32 -8.30 -5.77
CA THR A 23 -8.58 -8.25 -4.32
C THR A 23 -7.69 -7.20 -3.68
N PHE A 24 -8.22 -6.00 -3.47
CA PHE A 24 -7.47 -4.90 -2.86
C PHE A 24 -7.58 -4.90 -1.34
N ARG A 25 -6.43 -4.81 -0.66
CA ARG A 25 -6.29 -4.66 0.79
C ARG A 25 -5.56 -3.36 1.12
N ALA A 26 -5.78 -2.83 2.32
CA ALA A 26 -5.05 -1.69 2.82
C ALA A 26 -3.57 -2.07 3.00
N PHE A 27 -2.68 -1.19 2.54
CA PHE A 27 -1.26 -1.30 2.74
C PHE A 27 -0.90 -0.78 4.13
N LEU A 28 -1.30 -1.55 5.14
CA LEU A 28 -1.12 -1.24 6.55
C LEU A 28 -0.76 -2.52 7.31
N THR A 29 0.15 -2.42 8.27
CA THR A 29 0.39 -3.46 9.26
C THR A 29 -0.86 -3.74 10.09
N THR A 30 -0.99 -4.96 10.62
CA THR A 30 -1.99 -5.30 11.66
C THR A 30 -1.32 -5.88 12.90
N ARG A 31 -2.09 -6.17 13.94
CA ARG A 31 -1.56 -6.84 15.14
C ARG A 31 -0.93 -8.19 14.81
N ILE A 32 -1.42 -8.93 13.82
CA ILE A 32 -1.01 -10.32 13.52
C ILE A 32 -0.40 -10.51 12.14
N GLN A 33 -0.31 -9.45 11.33
CA GLN A 33 0.16 -9.52 9.94
C GLN A 33 1.17 -8.40 9.71
N ASN A 34 2.39 -8.78 9.30
CA ASN A 34 3.40 -7.85 8.80
C ASN A 34 3.00 -7.29 7.43
N LEU A 35 3.50 -6.10 7.10
CA LEU A 35 3.17 -5.42 5.85
C LEU A 35 3.71 -6.17 4.62
N ASP A 36 4.92 -6.74 4.71
CA ASP A 36 5.55 -7.58 3.66
C ASP A 36 4.75 -8.86 3.35
N SER A 37 3.85 -9.23 4.26
CA SER A 37 3.00 -10.41 4.13
C SER A 37 1.60 -10.12 3.59
N THR A 38 1.31 -8.88 3.23
CA THR A 38 -0.01 -8.45 2.71
C THR A 38 -0.33 -9.10 1.37
N VAL A 39 0.69 -9.24 0.51
CA VAL A 39 0.60 -9.93 -0.78
C VAL A 39 0.92 -11.40 -0.60
N ARG A 40 0.15 -12.27 -1.28
CA ARG A 40 0.36 -13.71 -1.31
C ARG A 40 1.81 -14.02 -1.68
N TYR A 41 2.44 -14.94 -0.93
CA TYR A 41 3.86 -15.29 -1.11
C TYR A 41 4.26 -15.55 -2.58
N ALA A 42 3.46 -16.32 -3.31
CA ALA A 42 3.70 -16.65 -4.71
C ALA A 42 3.70 -15.43 -5.65
N ASP A 43 3.07 -14.33 -5.26
CA ASP A 43 2.89 -13.14 -6.10
C ASP A 43 3.89 -12.02 -5.73
N ARG A 44 4.70 -12.19 -4.67
CA ARG A 44 5.60 -11.12 -4.17
C ARG A 44 6.74 -10.77 -5.13
N HIS A 45 7.05 -11.65 -6.09
CA HIS A 45 8.04 -11.43 -7.14
C HIS A 45 7.50 -10.59 -8.31
N LEU A 46 6.19 -10.30 -8.35
CA LEU A 46 5.56 -9.55 -9.42
C LEU A 46 5.80 -8.04 -9.26
N PRO A 47 5.89 -7.29 -10.37
CA PRO A 47 6.06 -5.85 -10.33
C PRO A 47 4.86 -5.14 -9.70
N VAL A 48 5.15 -4.10 -8.93
CA VAL A 48 4.12 -3.22 -8.36
C VAL A 48 3.90 -2.08 -9.35
N ILE A 49 2.67 -1.94 -9.84
CA ILE A 49 2.26 -0.90 -10.77
C ILE A 49 1.24 0.05 -10.14
N ASN A 50 1.16 1.28 -10.64
CA ASN A 50 0.06 2.18 -10.33
C ASN A 50 -1.18 1.89 -11.20
N THR A 51 -2.28 2.62 -10.97
CA THR A 51 -3.53 2.44 -11.74
C THR A 51 -3.46 2.89 -13.20
N GLN A 52 -2.36 3.57 -13.60
CA GLN A 52 -2.08 3.96 -14.98
C GLN A 52 -1.18 2.94 -15.71
N GLY A 53 -0.80 1.84 -15.04
CA GLY A 53 0.06 0.80 -15.62
C GLY A 53 1.56 1.09 -15.55
N GLU A 54 1.98 2.14 -14.85
CA GLU A 54 3.39 2.48 -14.69
C GLU A 54 4.00 1.68 -13.52
N VAL A 55 5.21 1.17 -13.73
CA VAL A 55 5.95 0.40 -12.72
C VAL A 55 6.48 1.32 -11.62
N LEU A 56 6.17 0.99 -10.38
CA LEU A 56 6.69 1.63 -9.16
C LEU A 56 7.87 0.84 -8.57
N PHE A 57 7.75 -0.49 -8.52
CA PHE A 57 8.78 -1.41 -8.03
C PHE A 57 8.88 -2.64 -8.93
N LYS A 58 10.10 -3.18 -9.07
CA LYS A 58 10.35 -4.37 -9.91
C LYS A 58 9.73 -5.62 -9.31
N ALA A 59 9.72 -5.76 -7.99
CA ALA A 59 8.96 -6.74 -7.26
C ALA A 59 8.35 -6.14 -5.97
N PHE A 60 7.25 -6.71 -5.48
CA PHE A 60 6.68 -6.33 -4.18
C PHE A 60 7.68 -6.58 -3.03
N SER A 61 8.46 -7.66 -3.10
CA SER A 61 9.52 -7.94 -2.12
C SER A 61 10.60 -6.86 -2.06
N ASP A 62 10.89 -6.19 -3.18
CA ASP A 62 11.96 -5.17 -3.25
C ASP A 62 11.63 -3.92 -2.43
N MET A 63 10.36 -3.72 -2.06
CA MET A 63 9.95 -2.63 -1.18
C MET A 63 10.49 -2.79 0.24
N PHE A 64 10.89 -4.00 0.63
CA PHE A 64 11.16 -4.41 2.01
C PHE A 64 12.62 -4.83 2.25
N ASP A 65 13.55 -4.37 1.40
CA ASP A 65 14.99 -4.64 1.51
C ASP A 65 15.71 -3.84 2.61
N GLY A 66 14.97 -3.03 3.39
CA GLY A 66 15.49 -2.14 4.42
C GLY A 66 15.83 -0.73 3.92
N ASN A 67 15.77 -0.46 2.62
CA ASN A 67 15.96 0.89 2.07
C ASN A 67 14.73 1.80 2.28
N GLY A 68 13.63 1.28 2.82
CA GLY A 68 12.40 2.06 3.01
C GLY A 68 11.51 2.13 1.77
N GLY A 69 11.64 1.19 0.83
CA GLY A 69 10.83 1.15 -0.38
C GLY A 69 11.08 2.36 -1.29
N LEU A 70 12.34 2.59 -1.64
CA LEU A 70 12.77 3.66 -2.54
C LEU A 70 12.25 3.40 -3.97
N MET A 71 11.50 4.37 -4.50
CA MET A 71 11.03 4.37 -5.88
C MET A 71 12.14 4.87 -6.81
N ALA A 72 12.17 4.34 -8.04
CA ALA A 72 13.16 4.72 -9.05
C ALA A 72 13.03 6.16 -9.56
N GLY A 73 11.93 6.84 -9.23
CA GLY A 73 11.66 8.22 -9.65
C GLY A 73 10.59 8.87 -8.77
N PRO A 74 10.07 10.04 -9.19
CA PRO A 74 9.03 10.74 -8.45
C PRO A 74 7.80 9.85 -8.21
N PRO A 75 7.09 9.99 -7.09
CA PRO A 75 5.93 9.17 -6.77
C PRO A 75 4.82 9.40 -7.79
N LYS A 76 4.53 8.37 -8.60
CA LYS A 76 3.39 8.36 -9.53
C LYS A 76 2.25 7.56 -8.93
N ILE A 77 1.69 8.08 -7.84
CA ILE A 77 0.64 7.39 -7.09
C ILE A 77 -0.70 8.09 -7.35
N TYR A 78 -1.69 7.28 -7.69
CA TYR A 78 -3.01 7.75 -8.08
C TYR A 78 -4.09 7.15 -7.18
N SER A 79 -5.10 7.94 -6.86
CA SER A 79 -6.31 7.43 -6.22
C SER A 79 -7.09 6.52 -7.17
N PHE A 80 -8.03 5.75 -6.63
CA PHE A 80 -8.98 4.98 -7.45
C PHE A 80 -9.84 5.83 -8.39
N SER A 81 -10.01 7.13 -8.10
CA SER A 81 -10.68 8.08 -8.98
C SER A 81 -9.76 8.73 -10.02
N GLY A 82 -8.51 8.29 -10.13
CA GLY A 82 -7.55 8.76 -11.14
C GLY A 82 -6.80 10.06 -10.76
N LYS A 83 -6.94 10.55 -9.53
CA LYS A 83 -6.26 11.78 -9.08
C LYS A 83 -4.84 11.47 -8.64
N ASN A 84 -3.85 12.22 -9.14
CA ASN A 84 -2.47 12.13 -8.67
C ASN A 84 -2.38 12.74 -7.26
N ILE A 85 -1.99 11.94 -6.27
CA ILE A 85 -1.97 12.38 -4.86
C ILE A 85 -0.92 13.47 -4.61
N MET A 86 0.12 13.57 -5.43
CA MET A 86 1.13 14.62 -5.33
C MET A 86 0.59 15.98 -5.79
N ALA A 87 -0.31 15.99 -6.78
CA ALA A 87 -0.84 17.23 -7.37
C ALA A 87 -2.20 17.66 -6.82
N ASP A 88 -3.02 16.71 -6.32
CA ASP A 88 -4.38 17.00 -5.89
C ASP A 88 -4.45 17.57 -4.45
N ASN A 89 -5.25 18.62 -4.27
CA ASN A 89 -5.40 19.32 -2.99
C ASN A 89 -6.21 18.56 -1.95
N ASN A 90 -6.90 17.47 -2.34
CA ASN A 90 -7.57 16.58 -1.39
C ASN A 90 -6.58 15.87 -0.44
N TRP A 91 -5.29 15.83 -0.81
CA TRP A 91 -4.20 15.36 0.04
C TRP A 91 -3.25 16.51 0.33
N PRO A 92 -3.58 17.45 1.22
CA PRO A 92 -2.69 18.57 1.53
C PRO A 92 -1.36 18.10 2.13
N GLN A 93 -1.41 17.02 2.93
CA GLN A 93 -0.24 16.35 3.48
C GLN A 93 0.15 15.16 2.58
N LYS A 94 1.33 15.22 1.97
CA LYS A 94 1.85 14.18 1.05
C LYS A 94 2.50 13.02 1.81
N LEU A 95 1.78 12.51 2.80
CA LEU A 95 2.19 11.46 3.72
C LEU A 95 1.31 10.24 3.53
N ILE A 96 1.88 9.05 3.76
CA ILE A 96 1.15 7.78 3.73
C ILE A 96 1.33 7.03 5.05
N TRP A 97 0.24 6.51 5.62
CA TRP A 97 0.32 5.59 6.75
C TRP A 97 0.77 4.19 6.29
N HIS A 98 1.60 3.51 7.09
CA HIS A 98 1.97 2.10 6.86
C HIS A 98 2.16 1.29 8.16
N GLY A 99 2.69 1.89 9.22
CA GLY A 99 2.80 1.25 10.55
C GLY A 99 3.78 0.07 10.60
N SER A 100 4.85 0.14 9.83
CA SER A 100 5.85 -0.93 9.71
C SER A 100 7.27 -0.39 9.75
N HIS A 101 8.21 -1.24 10.09
CA HIS A 101 9.62 -1.01 9.81
C HIS A 101 9.90 -1.06 8.30
N ALA A 102 11.10 -0.61 7.91
CA ALA A 102 11.54 -0.60 6.51
C ALA A 102 11.64 -2.02 5.90
N SER A 103 11.77 -3.04 6.75
CA SER A 103 11.70 -4.47 6.38
C SER A 103 10.27 -4.98 6.19
N GLY A 104 9.25 -4.15 6.43
CA GLY A 104 7.85 -4.54 6.43
C GLY A 104 7.38 -5.24 7.70
N GLU A 105 8.27 -5.47 8.67
CA GLU A 105 7.90 -5.96 10.00
C GLU A 105 6.98 -4.97 10.71
N ARG A 106 6.00 -5.49 11.44
CA ARG A 106 5.07 -4.68 12.22
C ARG A 106 5.77 -3.83 13.28
N ALA A 107 5.52 -2.51 13.28
CA ALA A 107 5.95 -1.61 14.35
C ALA A 107 4.85 -1.55 15.41
N LEU A 108 4.87 -2.49 16.38
CA LEU A 108 3.81 -2.65 17.39
C LEU A 108 3.61 -1.41 18.28
N ASP A 109 4.60 -0.53 18.34
CA ASP A 109 4.55 0.75 19.07
C ASP A 109 4.13 1.94 18.19
N ALA A 110 3.97 1.75 16.88
CA ALA A 110 3.77 2.82 15.90
C ALA A 110 2.75 2.45 14.80
N PHE A 111 1.58 1.95 15.19
CA PHE A 111 0.48 1.60 14.29
C PHE A 111 -0.91 2.05 14.77
N CYS A 112 -0.97 3.12 15.58
CA CYS A 112 -2.22 3.72 16.08
C CYS A 112 -3.18 2.71 16.73
N GLU A 113 -2.63 1.81 17.56
CA GLU A 113 -3.36 0.69 18.18
C GLU A 113 -4.19 -0.08 17.15
N GLU A 114 -3.53 -0.58 16.11
CA GLU A 114 -4.21 -1.28 15.00
C GLU A 114 -5.20 -0.37 14.24
N TRP A 115 -4.84 0.91 14.10
CA TRP A 115 -5.62 1.95 13.40
C TRP A 115 -7.00 2.21 14.00
N GLN A 116 -7.20 1.82 15.26
CA GLN A 116 -8.40 2.07 16.05
C GLN A 116 -8.34 3.43 16.77
N ASN A 117 -7.13 3.84 17.16
CA ASN A 117 -6.93 5.03 17.99
C ASN A 117 -6.59 6.26 17.13
N GLY A 118 -7.32 7.36 17.36
CA GLY A 118 -7.10 8.67 16.73
C GLY A 118 -6.60 9.74 17.71
N GLU A 119 -6.17 9.35 18.91
CA GLU A 119 -5.74 10.28 19.96
C GLU A 119 -4.39 10.95 19.60
N PRO A 120 -4.17 12.21 20.01
CA PRO A 120 -2.92 12.94 19.75
C PRO A 120 -1.68 12.33 20.43
N LEU A 121 -1.86 11.58 21.52
CA LEU A 121 -0.77 10.93 22.26
C LEU A 121 -0.27 9.67 21.56
N SER A 122 -1.13 9.01 20.79
CA SER A 122 -0.80 7.80 20.06
C SER A 122 -0.03 8.14 18.78
N ARG A 123 0.88 7.24 18.40
CA ARG A 123 1.73 7.43 17.21
C ARG A 123 1.51 6.31 16.19
N GLY A 124 1.64 6.69 14.93
CA GLY A 124 1.68 5.80 13.78
C GLY A 124 2.97 6.03 12.99
N MET A 125 3.40 5.03 12.24
CA MET A 125 4.49 5.17 11.28
C MET A 125 3.94 5.53 9.90
N ALA A 126 4.51 6.60 9.33
CA ALA A 126 4.16 7.14 8.03
C ALA A 126 5.41 7.44 7.21
N SER A 127 5.22 7.65 5.91
CA SER A 127 6.28 8.04 4.98
C SER A 127 5.91 9.27 4.19
N SER A 128 6.83 10.24 4.10
CA SER A 128 6.71 11.39 3.22
C SER A 128 7.01 11.01 1.77
N LEU A 129 6.07 11.25 0.88
CA LEU A 129 6.23 10.95 -0.55
C LEU A 129 7.31 11.82 -1.21
N PHE A 130 7.66 12.97 -0.63
CA PHE A 130 8.79 13.79 -1.10
C PHE A 130 10.15 13.09 -0.96
N THR A 131 10.26 12.09 -0.08
CA THR A 131 11.48 11.29 0.07
C THR A 131 11.64 10.21 -1.00
N HIS A 132 10.61 10.04 -1.85
CA HIS A 132 10.50 8.97 -2.84
C HIS A 132 10.53 7.56 -2.21
N ARG A 133 10.25 7.44 -0.91
CA ARG A 133 10.20 6.18 -0.16
C ARG A 133 8.77 5.93 0.31
N LEU A 134 8.34 4.67 0.32
CA LEU A 134 7.03 4.28 0.84
C LEU A 134 7.05 3.89 2.33
N LEU A 135 8.23 3.58 2.87
CA LEU A 135 8.41 3.07 4.23
C LEU A 135 9.48 3.87 4.98
N SER A 136 9.56 5.19 4.77
CA SER A 136 10.34 6.06 5.65
C SER A 136 9.86 5.90 7.09
N GLN A 137 10.78 6.03 8.05
CA GLN A 137 10.53 5.66 9.44
C GLN A 137 10.09 6.88 10.26
N GLU A 138 9.08 7.61 9.79
CA GLU A 138 8.62 8.86 10.40
C GLU A 138 7.42 8.60 11.32
N ARG A 139 7.46 9.11 12.56
CA ARG A 139 6.40 8.92 13.56
C ARG A 139 5.51 10.15 13.68
N TYR A 140 4.22 9.98 13.40
CA TYR A 140 3.22 11.05 13.47
C TYR A 140 2.10 10.72 14.45
N THR A 141 1.42 11.75 14.95
CA THR A 141 0.28 11.59 15.85
C THR A 141 -0.93 11.05 15.10
N CYS A 142 -1.69 10.14 15.72
CA CYS A 142 -2.76 9.40 15.07
C CYS A 142 -4.01 10.22 14.74
N ASN A 143 -4.10 11.45 15.25
CA ASN A 143 -5.12 12.43 14.87
C ASN A 143 -4.89 13.07 13.49
N ASN A 144 -3.76 12.77 12.82
CA ASN A 144 -3.52 13.25 11.46
C ASN A 144 -4.30 12.44 10.40
N HIS A 145 -4.63 13.12 9.30
CA HIS A 145 -5.33 12.54 8.16
C HIS A 145 -4.38 12.41 6.95
N PHE A 146 -3.69 11.28 6.86
CA PHE A 146 -2.81 10.96 5.74
C PHE A 146 -3.45 9.98 4.75
N ALA A 147 -2.83 9.84 3.58
CA ALA A 147 -3.24 8.84 2.61
C ALA A 147 -3.03 7.42 3.16
N VAL A 148 -3.88 6.50 2.72
CA VAL A 148 -3.74 5.06 2.92
C VAL A 148 -3.67 4.44 1.55
N LEU A 149 -2.60 3.70 1.28
CA LEU A 149 -2.46 2.99 0.01
C LEU A 149 -3.25 1.67 0.06
N CYS A 150 -3.62 1.19 -1.12
CA CYS A 150 -4.25 -0.11 -1.29
C CYS A 150 -3.41 -0.94 -2.25
N VAL A 151 -3.17 -2.20 -1.94
CA VAL A 151 -2.41 -3.14 -2.75
C VAL A 151 -3.29 -4.31 -3.18
N GLU A 152 -3.11 -4.80 -4.40
CA GLU A 152 -3.73 -6.04 -4.85
C GLU A 152 -3.05 -7.22 -4.14
N ALA A 153 -3.77 -7.88 -3.23
CA ALA A 153 -3.20 -8.90 -2.33
C ALA A 153 -2.95 -10.25 -3.03
N THR A 154 -3.61 -10.49 -4.16
CA THR A 154 -3.47 -11.69 -4.98
C THR A 154 -3.52 -11.28 -6.43
N ALA A 155 -2.54 -11.71 -7.22
CA ALA A 155 -2.56 -11.44 -8.64
C ALA A 155 -3.78 -12.12 -9.27
N HIS A 156 -4.64 -11.33 -9.92
CA HIS A 156 -5.68 -11.88 -10.76
C HIS A 156 -5.03 -12.34 -12.08
N LEU A 157 -4.32 -13.47 -12.03
CA LEU A 157 -3.89 -14.17 -13.23
C LEU A 157 -5.15 -14.55 -13.98
N ASN A 158 -5.54 -13.74 -14.97
CA ASN A 158 -6.39 -14.24 -16.02
C ASN A 158 -5.69 -15.51 -16.55
N VAL A 159 -6.30 -16.65 -16.28
CA VAL A 159 -5.98 -17.98 -16.84
C VAL A 159 -5.78 -17.95 -18.38
N ARG A 160 -6.07 -16.82 -19.04
CA ARG A 160 -5.78 -16.53 -20.45
C ARG A 160 -4.33 -16.82 -20.87
N ARG A 161 -3.29 -16.50 -20.08
CA ARG A 161 -1.91 -16.81 -20.52
C ARG A 161 -1.55 -18.30 -20.48
N LYS A 162 -2.26 -19.12 -19.68
CA LYS A 162 -2.01 -20.57 -19.63
C LYS A 162 -2.76 -21.35 -20.71
N ARG A 163 -3.79 -20.75 -21.33
CA ARG A 163 -4.54 -21.35 -22.45
C ARG A 163 -3.92 -21.08 -23.82
N GLU A 164 -3.11 -20.04 -23.98
CA GLU A 164 -2.39 -19.78 -25.23
C GLU A 164 -1.11 -20.63 -25.35
N SER A 165 -0.43 -20.96 -24.24
CA SER A 165 0.71 -21.88 -24.26
C SER A 165 0.32 -23.36 -24.38
N SER A 166 -0.93 -23.72 -24.03
CA SER A 166 -1.44 -25.09 -24.17
C SER A 166 -2.03 -25.39 -25.56
N ARG A 167 -2.08 -24.41 -26.47
CA ARG A 167 -2.54 -24.60 -27.86
C ARG A 167 -1.38 -24.81 -28.86
N TYR A 168 -0.15 -24.80 -28.38
CA TYR A 168 1.06 -24.96 -29.19
C TYR A 168 1.94 -26.15 -28.76
N ASN A 169 1.35 -27.12 -28.04
CA ASN A 169 1.94 -28.44 -27.80
C ASN A 169 1.00 -29.52 -28.32
#